data_AF-A0A5T7KB66-F1
#
_entry.id   AF-A0A5T7KB66-F1
#
_cell.length_a   1.000
_cell.length_b   1.000
_cell.length_c   1.000
_cell.angle_alpha   90.00
_cell.angle_beta   90.00
_cell.angle_gamma   90.00
#
_symmetry.space_group_name_H-M   'P 1'
#
loop_
_entity.id
_entity.type
_entity.pdbx_description
1 polymer ?
#
loop_
_entity_poly.entity_id
_entity_poly.type
_entity_poly.pdbx_seq_one_letter_code
_entity_poly.pdbx_strand_id
1 'polypeptide(L)'
;NGYKKTAGQEIVRQEIITKEIAAGKQKFIIPDYYFVKLQNSGGHFGLFHDPAVYGEYYHVQAIFKKKVNFDYSVIANGAKHSLSNETTAYSNTRGDFAIISREQLTGSITLSVNGRQKTIPVEKMKHAEINDEFWYYASVGKGEITAISF
;
A
#
# COMPACT_ATOMS: atom_id res chain seq x y z
N ASN A 1 2.95 -12.35 12.62
CA ASN A 1 4.40 -12.09 12.67
C ASN A 1 4.65 -10.66 12.20
N GLY A 2 4.83 -9.71 13.13
CA GLY A 2 4.87 -8.25 12.84
C GLY A 2 6.02 -7.84 11.94
N TYR A 3 7.20 -8.46 12.11
CA TYR A 3 8.40 -8.21 11.31
C TYR A 3 8.20 -8.36 9.79
N LYS A 4 7.46 -9.40 9.36
CA LYS A 4 7.19 -9.62 7.92
C LYS A 4 6.32 -8.51 7.31
N LYS A 5 5.43 -7.90 8.10
CA LYS A 5 4.56 -6.80 7.65
C LYS A 5 5.34 -5.49 7.53
N THR A 6 6.22 -5.20 8.50
CA THR A 6 7.09 -4.02 8.43
C THR A 6 8.07 -4.12 7.27
N ALA A 7 8.71 -5.28 7.07
CA ALA A 7 9.60 -5.51 5.92
C ALA A 7 8.88 -5.33 4.58
N GLY A 8 7.66 -5.89 4.45
CA GLY A 8 6.86 -5.72 3.22
C GLY A 8 6.46 -4.26 2.99
N GLN A 9 6.09 -3.52 4.02
CA GLN A 9 5.82 -2.08 3.92
C GLN A 9 7.06 -1.28 3.54
N GLU A 10 8.24 -1.67 4.02
CA GLU A 10 9.49 -1.00 3.65
C GLU A 10 9.86 -1.23 2.18
N ILE A 11 9.64 -2.44 1.66
CA ILE A 11 9.82 -2.71 0.21
C ILE A 11 8.96 -1.75 -0.62
N VAL A 12 7.67 -1.61 -0.27
CA VAL A 12 6.77 -0.69 -0.98
C VAL A 12 7.25 0.76 -0.89
N ARG A 13 7.75 1.20 0.28
CA ARG A 13 8.28 2.56 0.45
C ARG A 13 9.51 2.80 -0.42
N GLN A 14 10.43 1.84 -0.49
CA GLN A 14 11.62 1.91 -1.35
C GLN A 14 11.26 1.91 -2.84
N GLU A 15 10.26 1.12 -3.25
CA GLU A 15 9.74 1.13 -4.62
C GLU A 15 9.20 2.50 -5.01
N ILE A 16 8.42 3.15 -4.11
CA ILE A 16 7.94 4.52 -4.35
C ILE A 16 9.11 5.48 -4.46
N ILE A 17 10.04 5.48 -3.50
CA ILE A 17 11.20 6.39 -3.52
C ILE A 17 11.97 6.24 -4.85
N THR A 18 12.28 5.01 -5.23
CA THR A 18 13.01 4.71 -6.48
C THR A 18 12.25 5.21 -7.69
N LYS A 19 10.93 4.94 -7.77
CA LYS A 19 10.05 5.38 -8.86
C LYS A 19 10.00 6.90 -8.98
N GLU A 20 9.79 7.61 -7.88
CA GLU A 20 9.65 9.08 -7.89
C GLU A 20 10.99 9.77 -8.24
N ILE A 21 12.11 9.26 -7.73
CA ILE A 21 13.45 9.74 -8.10
C ILE A 21 13.71 9.51 -9.59
N ALA A 22 13.39 8.33 -10.11
CA ALA A 22 13.54 8.03 -11.54
C ALA A 22 12.65 8.91 -12.43
N ALA A 23 11.50 9.35 -11.92
CA ALA A 23 10.63 10.34 -12.56
C ALA A 23 11.11 11.80 -12.40
N GLY A 24 12.27 12.03 -11.77
CA GLY A 24 12.86 13.36 -11.56
C GLY A 24 12.17 14.18 -10.47
N LYS A 25 11.32 13.57 -9.63
CA LYS A 25 10.60 14.29 -8.58
C LYS A 25 11.54 14.66 -7.44
N GLN A 26 11.46 15.91 -7.02
CA GLN A 26 12.25 16.45 -5.91
C GLN A 26 11.49 16.51 -4.59
N LYS A 27 10.16 16.42 -4.65
CA LYS A 27 9.26 16.42 -3.49
C LYS A 27 8.16 15.39 -3.73
N PHE A 28 8.01 14.45 -2.81
CA PHE A 28 6.99 13.40 -2.93
C PHE A 28 6.62 12.80 -1.56
N ILE A 29 5.61 11.95 -1.55
CA ILE A 29 5.00 11.34 -0.37
C ILE A 29 5.34 9.85 -0.33
N ILE A 30 5.60 9.32 0.86
CA ILE A 30 5.61 7.88 1.14
C ILE A 30 4.61 7.55 2.25
N PRO A 31 3.96 6.37 2.23
CA PRO A 31 3.08 5.97 3.31
C PRO A 31 3.88 5.68 4.58
N ASP A 32 3.43 6.20 5.72
CA ASP A 32 4.00 5.85 7.02
C ASP A 32 3.69 4.39 7.38
N TYR A 33 4.46 3.79 8.28
CA TYR A 33 4.22 2.41 8.68
C TYR A 33 2.90 2.24 9.43
N TYR A 34 2.16 1.20 9.09
CA TYR A 34 1.01 0.76 9.85
C TYR A 34 1.38 -0.37 10.83
N PHE A 35 1.20 -0.09 12.12
CA PHE A 35 1.45 -1.02 13.22
C PHE A 35 0.15 -1.36 13.97
N VAL A 36 -0.38 -2.57 13.79
CA VAL A 36 -1.65 -2.98 14.46
C VAL A 36 -1.47 -3.24 15.96
N LYS A 37 -0.31 -3.78 16.38
CA LYS A 37 -0.03 -4.22 17.76
C LYS A 37 1.47 -4.24 18.13
N LEU A 38 2.29 -3.33 17.59
CA LEU A 38 3.62 -3.08 18.16
C LEU A 38 3.45 -1.99 19.23
N GLN A 39 2.80 -2.37 20.32
CA GLN A 39 2.87 -1.63 21.58
C GLN A 39 4.32 -1.71 22.06
N ASN A 40 4.94 -0.54 22.24
CA ASN A 40 6.08 -0.34 23.15
C ASN A 40 7.31 -1.23 22.96
N SER A 41 7.87 -1.30 21.76
CA SER A 41 9.32 -1.52 21.66
C SER A 41 9.94 -0.18 21.28
N GLY A 42 10.45 0.54 22.28
CA GLY A 42 11.32 1.71 22.11
C GLY A 42 12.66 1.32 21.49
N GLY A 43 12.62 0.69 20.32
CA GLY A 43 13.78 0.27 19.54
C GLY A 43 13.88 1.12 18.30
N HIS A 44 14.70 2.17 18.36
CA HIS A 44 15.48 2.75 17.25
C HIS A 44 14.90 2.79 15.83
N PHE A 45 13.61 3.06 15.62
CA PHE A 45 13.09 3.55 14.33
C PHE A 45 13.08 5.08 14.25
N GLY A 46 13.76 5.75 15.19
CA GLY A 46 13.70 7.20 15.41
C GLY A 46 14.64 8.04 14.55
N LEU A 47 15.43 7.46 13.64
CA LEU A 47 16.48 8.22 12.94
C LEU A 47 15.97 9.10 11.79
N PHE A 48 14.70 9.01 11.40
CA PHE A 48 14.24 9.69 10.20
C PHE A 48 12.82 10.30 10.32
N HIS A 49 12.51 10.99 11.41
CA HIS A 49 11.21 11.68 11.52
C HIS A 49 11.14 12.98 10.73
N ASP A 50 12.28 13.61 10.46
CA ASP A 50 12.36 14.85 9.70
C ASP A 50 12.34 14.57 8.18
N PRO A 51 11.37 15.12 7.42
CA PRO A 51 11.35 15.05 5.95
C PRO A 51 12.64 15.54 5.28
N ALA A 52 13.36 16.48 5.90
CA ALA A 52 14.62 17.01 5.41
C ALA A 52 15.75 15.98 5.50
N VAL A 53 15.79 15.16 6.56
CA VAL A 53 16.80 14.09 6.71
C VAL A 53 16.58 12.98 5.66
N TYR A 54 15.33 12.66 5.34
CA TYR A 54 15.03 11.77 4.20
C TYR A 54 15.45 12.41 2.87
N GLY A 55 15.14 13.69 2.67
CA GLY A 55 15.54 14.42 1.47
C GLY A 55 17.04 14.37 1.25
N GLU A 56 17.82 14.71 2.28
CA GLU A 56 19.29 14.67 2.24
C GLU A 56 19.82 13.28 1.90
N TYR A 57 19.32 12.23 2.58
CA TYR A 57 19.76 10.85 2.35
C TYR A 57 19.51 10.36 0.92
N TYR A 58 18.36 10.72 0.33
CA TYR A 58 17.99 10.30 -1.02
C TYR A 58 18.34 11.34 -2.10
N HIS A 59 19.06 12.41 -1.75
CA HIS A 59 19.43 13.50 -2.66
C HIS A 59 18.23 14.17 -3.36
N VAL A 60 17.14 14.40 -2.61
CA VAL A 60 15.94 15.12 -3.05
C VAL A 60 15.58 16.23 -2.06
N GLN A 61 14.72 17.18 -2.45
CA GLN A 61 14.38 18.32 -1.58
C GLN A 61 13.56 17.92 -0.35
N ALA A 62 12.59 17.00 -0.48
CA ALA A 62 11.80 16.54 0.66
C ALA A 62 11.06 15.23 0.36
N ILE A 63 10.97 14.36 1.37
CA ILE A 63 10.08 13.20 1.33
C ILE A 63 9.12 13.28 2.52
N PHE A 64 7.84 13.48 2.22
CA PHE A 64 6.79 13.62 3.22
C PHE A 64 6.22 12.25 3.58
N LYS A 65 5.91 12.03 4.86
CA LYS A 65 5.23 10.80 5.29
C LYS A 65 3.74 11.06 5.43
N LYS A 66 2.91 10.19 4.86
CA LYS A 66 1.44 10.23 5.03
C LYS A 66 0.97 9.05 5.85
N LYS A 67 0.21 9.32 6.92
CA LYS A 67 -0.35 8.26 7.76
C LYS A 67 -1.34 7.42 6.96
N VAL A 68 -1.14 6.10 7.00
CA VAL A 68 -2.03 5.10 6.37
C VAL A 68 -2.61 4.19 7.47
N ASN A 69 -3.92 3.93 7.43
CA ASN A 69 -4.63 3.17 8.47
C ASN A 69 -4.84 1.67 8.12
N PHE A 70 -4.03 1.15 7.19
CA PHE A 70 -4.04 -0.23 6.72
C PHE A 70 -2.64 -0.77 6.43
N ASP A 71 -2.53 -2.09 6.43
CA ASP A 71 -1.29 -2.80 6.13
C ASP A 71 -1.15 -2.95 4.60
N TYR A 72 -0.33 -2.09 4.00
CA TYR A 72 -0.10 -2.09 2.55
C TYR A 72 1.02 -3.06 2.11
N SER A 73 1.52 -3.93 3.00
CA SER A 73 2.56 -4.91 2.62
C SER A 73 2.12 -5.90 1.55
N VAL A 74 0.81 -6.05 1.32
CA VAL A 74 0.26 -6.88 0.23
C VAL A 74 0.68 -6.40 -1.16
N ILE A 75 1.03 -5.11 -1.31
CA ILE A 75 1.55 -4.58 -2.58
C ILE A 75 2.90 -5.23 -2.93
N ALA A 76 3.77 -5.44 -1.94
CA ALA A 76 5.09 -6.07 -2.16
C ALA A 76 5.06 -7.60 -2.20
N ASN A 77 4.15 -8.25 -1.46
CA ASN A 77 4.15 -9.72 -1.30
C ASN A 77 2.95 -10.44 -1.93
N GLY A 78 2.02 -9.69 -2.53
CA GLY A 78 0.85 -10.22 -3.18
C GLY A 78 1.09 -10.57 -4.64
N ALA A 79 0.26 -11.47 -5.17
CA ALA A 79 0.11 -11.66 -6.60
C ALA A 79 -0.48 -10.39 -7.23
N LYS A 80 0.13 -9.93 -8.33
CA LYS A 80 -0.28 -8.75 -9.08
C LYS A 80 -1.34 -9.13 -10.13
N HIS A 81 -2.38 -8.32 -10.24
CA HIS A 81 -3.48 -8.45 -11.20
C HIS A 81 -3.69 -7.11 -11.91
N SER A 82 -3.56 -7.06 -13.23
CA SER A 82 -3.92 -5.86 -13.98
C SER A 82 -5.43 -5.84 -14.20
N LEU A 83 -6.10 -4.79 -13.72
CA LEU A 83 -7.54 -4.58 -13.93
C LEU A 83 -7.79 -3.67 -15.13
N SER A 84 -6.89 -2.69 -15.34
CA SER A 84 -6.85 -1.80 -16.49
C SER A 84 -5.41 -1.29 -16.69
N ASN A 85 -5.20 -0.38 -17.65
CA ASN A 85 -3.93 0.31 -17.85
C ASN A 85 -3.53 1.19 -16.65
N GLU A 86 -4.51 1.71 -15.93
CA GLU A 86 -4.31 2.67 -14.83
C GLU A 86 -4.61 2.08 -13.45
N THR A 87 -5.03 0.81 -13.39
CA THR A 87 -5.47 0.15 -12.16
C THR A 87 -4.84 -1.23 -12.01
N THR A 88 -4.12 -1.42 -10.92
CA THR A 88 -3.49 -2.70 -10.55
C THR A 88 -3.99 -3.13 -9.18
N ALA A 89 -4.37 -4.40 -9.06
CA ALA A 89 -4.68 -5.04 -7.79
C ALA A 89 -3.56 -5.98 -7.33
N TYR A 90 -3.45 -6.15 -6.03
CA TYR A 90 -2.50 -7.05 -5.38
C TYR A 90 -3.26 -7.88 -4.34
N SER A 91 -3.09 -9.20 -4.32
CA SER A 91 -3.75 -10.07 -3.33
C SER A 91 -2.82 -11.14 -2.78
N ASN A 92 -3.07 -11.59 -1.55
CA ASN A 92 -2.33 -12.70 -0.96
C ASN A 92 -3.26 -13.83 -0.49
N THR A 93 -2.67 -14.98 -0.14
CA THR A 93 -3.39 -16.18 0.33
C THR A 93 -4.03 -16.01 1.72
N ARG A 94 -3.79 -14.89 2.40
CA ARG A 94 -4.45 -14.54 3.68
C ARG A 94 -5.75 -13.78 3.46
N GLY A 95 -6.10 -13.47 2.21
CA GLY A 95 -7.28 -12.71 1.82
C GLY A 95 -7.15 -11.21 2.04
N ASP A 96 -5.93 -10.69 2.17
CA ASP A 96 -5.70 -9.25 2.05
C ASP A 96 -5.61 -8.89 0.58
N PHE A 97 -6.15 -7.75 0.18
CA PHE A 97 -5.92 -7.18 -1.14
C PHE A 97 -5.83 -5.65 -1.11
N ALA A 98 -5.05 -5.12 -2.04
CA ALA A 98 -4.94 -3.69 -2.30
C ALA A 98 -5.18 -3.40 -3.77
N ILE A 99 -5.69 -2.21 -4.09
CA ILE A 99 -5.83 -1.70 -5.45
C ILE A 99 -5.13 -0.34 -5.49
N ILE A 100 -4.27 -0.14 -6.48
CA ILE A 100 -3.64 1.14 -6.80
C ILE A 100 -4.22 1.59 -8.13
N SER A 101 -4.77 2.80 -8.16
CA SER A 101 -5.39 3.39 -9.35
C SER A 101 -4.92 4.83 -9.53
N ARG A 102 -4.70 5.29 -10.76
CA ARG A 102 -4.51 6.74 -11.04
C ARG A 102 -5.82 7.53 -11.06
N GLU A 103 -6.94 6.83 -11.15
CA GLU A 103 -8.28 7.41 -11.11
C GLU A 103 -9.04 6.97 -9.86
N GLN A 104 -9.88 7.86 -9.34
CA GLN A 104 -10.73 7.54 -8.20
C GLN A 104 -11.75 6.45 -8.59
N LEU A 105 -11.70 5.33 -7.88
CA LEU A 105 -12.65 4.24 -8.06
C LEU A 105 -13.99 4.56 -7.37
N THR A 106 -15.08 4.14 -7.99
CA THR A 106 -16.45 4.22 -7.47
C THR A 106 -17.17 2.87 -7.64
N GLY A 107 -18.33 2.64 -7.02
CA GLY A 107 -19.04 1.36 -7.19
C GLY A 107 -18.49 0.25 -6.31
N SER A 108 -18.21 -0.93 -6.86
CA SER A 108 -17.88 -2.13 -6.07
C SER A 108 -16.83 -3.02 -6.73
N ILE A 109 -15.95 -3.61 -5.92
CA ILE A 109 -15.00 -4.64 -6.35
C ILE A 109 -15.65 -6.01 -6.20
N THR A 110 -15.58 -6.84 -7.23
CA THR A 110 -15.97 -8.25 -7.15
C THR A 110 -14.74 -9.14 -7.07
N LEU A 111 -14.75 -10.06 -6.11
CA LEU A 111 -13.65 -10.98 -5.81
C LEU A 111 -14.13 -12.42 -5.94
N SER A 112 -13.32 -13.30 -6.52
CA SER A 112 -13.50 -14.75 -6.38
C SER A 112 -12.63 -15.25 -5.23
N VAL A 113 -13.27 -15.70 -4.15
CA VAL A 113 -12.61 -16.18 -2.93
C VAL A 113 -13.00 -17.63 -2.68
N ASN A 114 -12.05 -18.56 -2.80
CA ASN A 114 -12.31 -20.00 -2.69
C ASN A 114 -13.50 -20.47 -3.57
N GLY A 115 -13.63 -19.92 -4.78
CA GLY A 115 -14.72 -20.26 -5.71
C GLY A 115 -16.06 -19.58 -5.43
N ARG A 116 -16.15 -18.69 -4.44
CA ARG A 116 -17.35 -17.88 -4.15
C ARG A 116 -17.12 -16.42 -4.50
N GLN A 117 -18.12 -15.78 -5.08
CA GLN A 117 -18.06 -14.35 -5.33
C GLN A 117 -18.33 -13.56 -4.05
N LYS A 118 -17.55 -12.50 -3.84
CA LYS A 118 -17.74 -11.52 -2.79
C LYS A 118 -17.61 -10.13 -3.37
N THR A 119 -18.60 -9.29 -3.11
CA THR A 119 -18.62 -7.91 -3.58
C THR A 119 -18.34 -6.97 -2.41
N ILE A 120 -17.44 -6.01 -2.63
CA ILE A 120 -17.05 -5.02 -1.64
C ILE A 120 -17.24 -3.63 -2.25
N PRO A 121 -18.16 -2.83 -1.72
CA PRO A 121 -18.29 -1.44 -2.14
C PRO A 121 -17.01 -0.65 -1.86
N VAL A 122 -16.56 0.15 -2.84
CA VAL A 122 -15.30 0.90 -2.77
C VAL A 122 -15.30 1.86 -1.57
N GLU A 123 -16.44 2.46 -1.24
CA GLU A 123 -16.59 3.37 -0.11
C GLU A 123 -16.41 2.69 1.26
N LYS A 124 -16.51 1.37 1.32
CA LYS A 124 -16.26 0.57 2.53
C LYS A 124 -14.80 0.13 2.65
N MET A 125 -13.98 0.36 1.62
CA MET A 125 -12.56 0.06 1.65
C MET A 125 -11.79 1.15 2.41
N LYS A 126 -10.71 0.75 3.08
CA LYS A 126 -9.75 1.72 3.58
C LYS A 126 -9.02 2.33 2.39
N HIS A 127 -8.69 3.61 2.45
CA HIS A 127 -8.06 4.28 1.33
C HIS A 127 -7.04 5.34 1.78
N ALA A 128 -6.11 5.65 0.88
CA ALA A 128 -5.13 6.72 1.00
C ALA A 128 -4.74 7.22 -0.40
N GLU A 129 -4.31 8.47 -0.49
CA GLU A 129 -3.76 9.02 -1.74
C GLU A 129 -2.25 9.24 -1.58
N ILE A 130 -1.45 8.67 -2.47
CA ILE A 130 0.02 8.71 -2.45
C ILE A 130 0.51 9.05 -3.88
N ASN A 131 1.22 10.17 -4.05
CA ASN A 131 1.82 10.60 -5.33
C ASN A 131 0.91 10.43 -6.56
N ASP A 132 -0.26 11.09 -6.54
CA ASP A 132 -1.27 11.04 -7.62
C ASP A 132 -1.94 9.67 -7.83
N GLU A 133 -1.75 8.72 -6.90
CA GLU A 133 -2.43 7.42 -6.93
C GLU A 133 -3.40 7.27 -5.75
N PHE A 134 -4.57 6.70 -6.06
CA PHE A 134 -5.58 6.27 -5.11
C PHE A 134 -5.33 4.83 -4.72
N TRP A 135 -5.04 4.62 -3.44
CA TRP A 135 -4.82 3.31 -2.86
C TRP A 135 -6.06 2.88 -2.10
N TYR A 136 -6.53 1.67 -2.36
CA TYR A 136 -7.66 1.03 -1.68
C TYR A 136 -7.21 -0.28 -1.05
N TYR A 137 -7.75 -0.59 0.11
CA TYR A 137 -7.44 -1.82 0.84
C TYR A 137 -8.68 -2.41 1.48
N ALA A 138 -8.83 -3.73 1.37
CA ALA A 138 -9.74 -4.50 2.21
C ALA A 138 -9.19 -5.90 2.48
N SER A 139 -9.81 -6.59 3.44
CA SER A 139 -9.51 -7.98 3.75
C SER A 139 -10.80 -8.77 3.74
N VAL A 140 -10.79 -9.93 3.08
CA VAL A 140 -11.96 -10.82 2.99
C VAL A 140 -11.99 -11.88 4.07
N GLY A 141 -11.00 -11.91 4.97
CA GLY A 141 -10.75 -13.04 5.86
C GLY A 141 -9.96 -14.14 5.16
N LYS A 142 -9.83 -15.33 5.79
CA LYS A 142 -9.08 -16.45 5.18
C LYS A 142 -9.72 -16.89 3.87
N GLY A 143 -8.92 -16.93 2.80
CA GLY A 143 -9.30 -17.46 1.50
C GLY A 143 -8.38 -16.93 0.42
N GLU A 144 -8.09 -17.77 -0.57
CA GLU A 144 -7.30 -17.36 -1.73
C GLU A 144 -8.20 -16.55 -2.68
N ILE A 145 -7.72 -15.35 -3.03
CA ILE A 145 -8.34 -14.50 -4.03
C ILE A 145 -7.78 -14.91 -5.39
N THR A 146 -8.59 -15.55 -6.22
CA THR A 146 -8.18 -16.06 -7.53
C THR A 146 -8.56 -15.17 -8.70
N ALA A 147 -9.50 -14.24 -8.48
CA ALA A 147 -9.89 -13.24 -9.47
C ALA A 147 -10.37 -11.97 -8.78
N ILE A 148 -10.11 -10.83 -9.42
CA ILE A 148 -10.52 -9.50 -8.99
C ILE A 148 -11.05 -8.78 -10.23
N SER A 149 -12.22 -8.16 -10.12
CA SER A 149 -12.79 -7.32 -11.18
C SER A 149 -13.47 -6.09 -10.58
N PHE A 150 -13.51 -5.04 -11.38
CA PHE A 150 -14.20 -3.78 -11.11
C PHE A 150 -15.47 -3.72 -11.95
#